data_AF-A0A2U3KVW0-F1
#
_entry.id   AF-A0A2U3KVW0-F1
#
_cell.length_a   1.000
_cell.length_b   1.000
_cell.length_c   1.000
_cell.angle_alpha   90.00
_cell.angle_beta   90.00
_cell.angle_gamma   90.00
#
_symmetry.space_group_name_H-M   'P 1'
#
loop_
_entity.id
_entity.type
_entity.pdbx_description
1 polymer ?
#
loop_
_entity_poly.entity_id
_entity_poly.type
_entity_poly.pdbx_seq_one_letter_code
_entity_poly.pdbx_strand_id
1 'polypeptide(L)'
;MAAAVLGVAVPVIRGLVAQGILHTTAEYRNGFSKLLPAVDVQCFAEGYVATSVLAKRFHLDCGSLARYLKESGTPMLGILLPDPGNYYAFFLHKDVAAQIQVPSRRMLREAAERRIVAARKKRVFVKSCG
;
A
#
# COMPACT_ATOMS: atom_id res chain seq x y z
N MET A 1 14.34 -4.89 13.75
CA MET A 1 14.21 -5.29 12.33
C MET A 1 13.29 -4.31 11.62
N ALA A 2 13.66 -3.79 10.44
CA ALA A 2 12.92 -2.72 9.74
C ALA A 2 11.44 -3.06 9.45
N ALA A 3 11.17 -4.30 9.06
CA ALA A 3 9.82 -4.83 8.86
C ALA A 3 8.93 -4.66 10.10
N ALA A 4 9.48 -4.91 11.30
CA ALA A 4 8.76 -4.75 12.56
C ALA A 4 8.48 -3.27 12.88
N VAL A 5 9.45 -2.38 12.65
CA VAL A 5 9.30 -0.93 12.86
C VAL A 5 8.17 -0.36 12.00
N LEU A 6 8.09 -0.79 10.74
CA LEU A 6 7.06 -0.32 9.80
C LEU A 6 5.75 -1.14 9.87
N GLY A 7 5.72 -2.25 10.60
CA GLY A 7 4.56 -3.15 10.67
C GLY A 7 4.23 -3.88 9.35
N VAL A 8 5.22 -4.07 8.48
CA VAL A 8 5.06 -4.64 7.12
C VAL A 8 5.84 -5.94 6.93
N ALA A 9 5.54 -6.66 5.85
CA ALA A 9 6.27 -7.87 5.48
C ALA A 9 7.63 -7.54 4.83
N VAL A 10 8.57 -8.48 4.88
CA VAL A 10 9.92 -8.33 4.30
C VAL A 10 9.93 -7.95 2.80
N PRO A 11 9.04 -8.50 1.93
CA PRO A 11 8.98 -8.07 0.53
C PRO A 11 8.73 -6.57 0.34
N VAL A 12 7.97 -5.95 1.25
CA VAL A 12 7.70 -4.50 1.24
C VAL A 12 9.00 -3.73 1.48
N ILE A 13 9.81 -4.18 2.44
CA ILE A 13 11.13 -3.60 2.70
C ILE A 13 12.03 -3.72 1.47
N ARG A 14 12.04 -4.89 0.81
CA ARG A 14 12.79 -5.09 -0.43
C ARG A 14 12.33 -4.15 -1.54
N GLY A 15 11.01 -3.92 -1.67
CA GLY A 15 10.43 -2.98 -2.63
C GLY A 15 10.85 -1.53 -2.35
N LEU A 16 10.84 -1.09 -1.09
CA LEU A 16 11.30 0.25 -0.70
C LEU A 16 12.77 0.47 -1.06
N VAL A 17 13.61 -0.55 -0.82
CA VAL A 17 15.04 -0.49 -1.18
C VAL A 17 15.25 -0.51 -2.69
N ALA A 18 14.55 -1.37 -3.41
CA ALA A 18 14.68 -1.49 -4.87
C ALA A 18 14.28 -0.21 -5.61
N GLN A 19 13.36 0.57 -5.04
CA GLN A 19 12.94 1.87 -5.58
C GLN A 19 13.75 3.05 -5.02
N GLY A 20 14.79 2.80 -4.22
CA GLY A 20 15.64 3.86 -3.65
C GLY A 20 14.94 4.73 -2.60
N ILE A 21 13.81 4.28 -2.05
CA ILE A 21 13.09 5.00 -0.98
C ILE A 21 13.82 4.80 0.35
N LEU A 22 14.26 3.56 0.61
CA LEU A 22 15.17 3.26 1.71
C LEU A 22 16.57 2.99 1.14
N HIS A 23 17.56 3.66 1.68
CA HIS A 23 18.95 3.60 1.24
C HIS A 23 19.69 2.51 2.00
N THR A 24 20.37 1.64 1.26
CA THR A 24 21.36 0.73 1.84
C THR A 24 22.69 1.45 1.98
N THR A 25 23.45 1.15 3.03
CA THR A 25 24.83 1.61 3.14
C THR A 25 25.67 1.08 1.98
N ALA A 26 26.38 1.96 1.28
CA ALA A 26 27.14 1.64 0.06
C ALA A 26 28.22 0.55 0.25
N GLU A 27 28.65 0.31 1.50
CA GLU A 27 29.78 -0.54 1.82
C GLU A 27 29.47 -2.05 1.86
N TYR A 28 28.21 -2.48 1.70
CA TYR A 28 27.84 -3.88 1.94
C TYR A 28 27.24 -4.56 0.71
N ARG A 29 28.09 -5.22 -0.09
CA ARG A 29 27.69 -5.88 -1.36
C ARG A 29 27.51 -7.40 -1.31
N ASN A 30 27.92 -8.12 -0.27
CA ASN A 30 27.82 -9.58 -0.25
C ASN A 30 27.33 -10.10 1.12
N GLY A 31 26.20 -10.83 1.13
CA GLY A 31 25.70 -11.56 2.31
C GLY A 31 24.32 -11.10 2.80
N PHE A 32 23.44 -12.07 3.02
CA PHE A 32 21.98 -11.98 3.21
C PHE A 32 21.43 -11.20 4.43
N SER A 33 22.22 -10.35 5.08
CA SER A 33 21.79 -9.49 6.18
C SER A 33 21.92 -8.03 5.77
N LYS A 34 21.05 -7.56 4.87
CA LYS A 34 20.99 -6.13 4.50
C LYS A 34 20.58 -5.32 5.74
N LEU A 35 21.58 -4.77 6.42
CA LEU A 35 21.40 -3.79 7.48
C LEU A 35 20.93 -2.50 6.81
N LEU A 36 19.66 -2.17 7.03
CA LEU A 36 19.17 -0.84 6.72
C LEU A 36 19.61 0.10 7.84
N PRO A 37 20.10 1.32 7.51
CA PRO A 37 20.34 2.33 8.53
C PRO A 37 19.06 2.51 9.36
N ALA A 38 19.17 2.33 10.67
CA ALA A 38 18.02 2.47 11.56
C ALA A 38 17.39 3.86 11.43
N VAL A 39 18.24 4.89 11.28
CA VAL A 39 17.82 6.28 11.04
C VAL A 39 16.92 6.42 9.82
N ASP A 40 17.24 5.76 8.70
CA ASP A 40 16.48 5.89 7.46
C ASP A 40 15.11 5.22 7.56
N VAL A 41 15.07 4.05 8.18
CA VAL A 41 13.81 3.35 8.50
C VAL A 41 12.95 4.18 9.44
N GLN A 42 13.57 4.84 10.42
CA GLN A 42 12.87 5.62 11.43
C GLN A 42 12.34 6.94 10.87
N CYS A 43 13.12 7.68 10.07
CA CYS A 43 12.66 8.84 9.32
C CYS A 43 11.47 8.48 8.41
N PHE A 44 11.53 7.33 7.72
CA PHE A 44 10.39 6.86 6.94
C PHE A 44 9.18 6.54 7.82
N ALA A 45 9.39 5.87 8.95
CA ALA A 45 8.33 5.55 9.92
C ALA A 45 7.73 6.80 10.58
N GLU A 46 8.48 7.91 10.64
CA GLU A 46 8.01 9.20 11.14
C GLU A 46 7.03 9.84 10.18
N GLY A 47 7.31 9.81 8.87
CA GLY A 47 6.47 10.43 7.84
C GLY A 47 5.33 9.55 7.32
N TYR A 48 5.47 8.23 7.34
CA TYR A 48 4.56 7.32 6.63
C TYR A 48 3.95 6.23 7.51
N VAL A 49 2.74 5.79 7.12
CA VAL A 49 2.07 4.61 7.68
C VAL A 49 1.59 3.70 6.55
N ALA A 50 1.81 2.39 6.69
CA ALA A 50 1.34 1.42 5.71
C ALA A 50 -0.19 1.29 5.77
N THR A 51 -0.84 1.26 4.62
CA THR A 51 -2.29 1.01 4.51
C THR A 51 -2.69 -0.33 5.13
N SER A 52 -1.82 -1.35 5.07
CA SER A 52 -2.05 -2.65 5.71
C SER A 52 -2.06 -2.56 7.24
N VAL A 53 -1.28 -1.66 7.83
CA VAL A 53 -1.29 -1.39 9.28
C VAL A 53 -2.60 -0.71 9.68
N LEU A 54 -3.06 0.28 8.89
CA LEU A 54 -4.37 0.90 9.11
C LEU A 54 -5.51 -0.10 8.96
N ALA A 55 -5.49 -0.90 7.90
CA ALA A 55 -6.51 -1.93 7.67
C ALA A 55 -6.60 -2.90 8.85
N LYS A 56 -5.47 -3.39 9.37
CA LYS A 56 -5.43 -4.24 10.56
C LYS A 56 -6.03 -3.53 11.80
N ARG A 57 -5.63 -2.28 12.04
CA ARG A 57 -6.11 -1.49 13.19
C ARG A 57 -7.64 -1.30 13.17
N PHE A 58 -8.23 -1.15 11.99
CA PHE A 58 -9.67 -0.96 11.82
C PHE A 58 -10.42 -2.24 11.41
N HIS A 59 -9.75 -3.39 11.44
CA HIS A 59 -10.29 -4.69 11.03
C HIS A 59 -10.96 -4.67 9.65
N LEU A 60 -10.28 -4.07 8.67
CA LEU A 60 -10.67 -3.96 7.27
C LEU A 60 -9.79 -4.86 6.38
N ASP A 61 -10.31 -5.20 5.20
CA ASP A 61 -9.52 -5.84 4.16
C ASP A 61 -8.53 -4.83 3.55
N CYS A 62 -7.25 -5.18 3.51
CA CYS A 62 -6.17 -4.33 3.02
C CYS A 62 -6.39 -3.90 1.55
N GLY A 63 -6.79 -4.85 0.69
CA GLY A 63 -6.99 -4.59 -0.73
C GLY A 63 -8.17 -3.65 -0.98
N SER A 64 -9.27 -3.87 -0.27
CA SER A 64 -10.48 -3.04 -0.34
C SER A 64 -10.24 -1.63 0.18
N LEU A 65 -9.52 -1.48 1.30
CA LEU A 65 -9.16 -0.17 1.83
C LEU A 65 -8.25 0.59 0.86
N ALA A 66 -7.14 -0.01 0.43
CA ALA A 66 -6.21 0.64 -0.49
C ALA A 66 -6.89 1.04 -1.80
N ARG A 67 -7.78 0.19 -2.32
CA ARG A 67 -8.55 0.48 -3.52
C ARG A 67 -9.56 1.60 -3.31
N TYR A 68 -10.28 1.61 -2.19
CA TYR A 68 -11.21 2.68 -1.85
C TYR A 68 -10.47 4.03 -1.77
N LEU A 69 -9.34 4.08 -1.08
CA LEU A 69 -8.52 5.29 -0.95
C LEU A 69 -8.00 5.78 -2.32
N LYS A 70 -7.57 4.86 -3.17
CA LYS A 70 -7.15 5.19 -4.55
C LYS A 70 -8.32 5.76 -5.37
N GLU A 71 -9.50 5.17 -5.25
CA GLU A 71 -10.72 5.63 -5.95
C GLU A 71 -11.24 6.97 -5.41
N SER A 72 -11.02 7.27 -4.13
CA SER A 72 -11.33 8.57 -3.53
C SER A 72 -10.26 9.64 -3.80
N GLY A 73 -9.21 9.33 -4.57
CA GLY A 73 -8.13 10.28 -4.87
C GLY A 73 -7.23 10.60 -3.68
N THR A 74 -7.20 9.74 -2.65
CA THR A 74 -6.33 9.94 -1.50
C THR A 74 -4.86 9.84 -1.93
N PRO A 75 -4.01 10.83 -1.62
CA PRO A 75 -2.59 10.78 -1.96
C PRO A 75 -1.91 9.61 -1.25
N MET A 76 -1.35 8.68 -2.02
CA MET A 76 -0.73 7.46 -1.52
C MET A 76 0.62 7.22 -2.21
N LEU A 77 1.63 6.85 -1.44
CA LEU A 77 2.88 6.34 -1.95
C LEU A 77 2.71 4.84 -2.26
N GLY A 78 2.69 4.48 -3.54
CA GLY A 78 2.68 3.09 -3.99
C GLY A 78 4.10 2.59 -4.24
N ILE A 79 4.41 1.39 -3.76
CA ILE A 79 5.66 0.70 -4.07
C ILE A 79 5.36 -0.57 -4.85
N LEU A 80 6.13 -0.82 -5.91
CA LEU A 80 6.13 -2.12 -6.58
C LEU A 80 6.92 -3.13 -5.74
N LEU A 81 6.37 -4.33 -5.53
CA LEU A 81 7.08 -5.43 -4.89
C LEU A 81 7.87 -6.22 -5.93
N PRO A 82 9.12 -6.63 -5.64
CA PRO A 82 9.97 -7.35 -6.58
C PRO A 82 9.58 -8.84 -6.76
N ASP A 83 8.49 -9.30 -6.14
CA ASP A 83 8.04 -10.69 -6.20
C ASP A 83 7.18 -10.97 -7.46
N PRO A 84 7.19 -12.21 -7.97
CA PRO A 84 6.38 -12.60 -9.12
C PRO A 84 4.89 -12.44 -8.79
N GLY A 85 4.25 -11.46 -9.42
CA GLY A 85 2.84 -11.12 -9.18
C GLY A 85 2.53 -9.62 -9.21
N ASN A 86 3.52 -8.75 -9.38
CA ASN A 86 3.34 -7.28 -9.50
C ASN A 86 2.43 -6.72 -8.40
N TYR A 87 2.68 -7.15 -7.17
CA TYR A 87 1.95 -6.65 -6.02
C TYR A 87 2.41 -5.24 -5.70
N TYR A 88 1.47 -4.42 -5.22
CA TYR A 88 1.75 -3.09 -4.70
C TYR A 88 1.55 -3.08 -3.20
N ALA A 89 2.44 -2.42 -2.48
CA ALA A 89 2.16 -1.96 -1.13
C ALA A 89 1.95 -0.44 -1.17
N PHE A 90 1.06 0.05 -0.32
CA PHE A 90 0.73 1.47 -0.27
C PHE A 90 0.94 2.05 1.11
N PHE A 91 1.46 3.27 1.14
CA PHE A 91 1.70 4.07 2.32
C PHE A 91 0.98 5.40 2.20
N LEU A 92 0.56 5.91 3.34
CA LEU A 92 0.00 7.25 3.49
C LEU A 92 0.99 8.10 4.27
N HIS A 93 1.13 9.36 3.90
CA HIS A 93 1.77 10.33 4.80
C HIS A 93 0.94 10.41 6.09
N LYS A 94 1.58 10.55 7.25
CA LYS A 94 0.87 10.54 8.53
C LYS A 94 -0.15 11.66 8.64
N ASP A 95 0.15 12.85 8.11
CA ASP A 95 -0.80 13.97 8.12
C ASP A 95 -2.06 13.65 7.31
N VAL A 96 -1.89 12.95 6.18
CA VAL A 96 -3.03 12.46 5.40
C VAL A 96 -3.76 11.40 6.21
N ALA A 97 -3.05 10.41 6.73
CA ALA A 97 -3.60 9.30 7.54
C ALA A 97 -4.41 9.78 8.76
N ALA A 98 -3.99 10.87 9.39
CA ALA A 98 -4.65 11.49 10.54
C ALA A 98 -5.98 12.17 10.16
N GLN A 99 -6.12 12.61 8.91
CA GLN A 99 -7.30 13.32 8.41
C GLN A 99 -8.30 12.40 7.71
N ILE A 100 -7.94 11.14 7.42
CA ILE A 100 -8.83 10.23 6.69
C ILE A 100 -9.97 9.80 7.59
N GLN A 101 -11.19 9.99 7.09
CA GLN A 101 -12.34 9.28 7.63
C GLN A 101 -12.25 7.81 7.20
N VAL A 102 -11.96 6.95 8.18
CA VAL A 102 -11.81 5.52 7.93
C VAL A 102 -13.16 4.97 7.44
N PRO A 103 -13.22 4.34 6.25
CA PRO A 103 -14.47 3.83 5.73
C PRO A 103 -14.96 2.65 6.57
N SER A 104 -16.27 2.59 6.79
CA SER A 104 -16.88 1.40 7.38
C SER A 104 -16.81 0.21 6.41
N ARG A 105 -16.89 -1.02 6.95
CA ARG A 105 -17.00 -2.24 6.13
C ARG A 105 -18.16 -2.16 5.12
N ARG A 106 -19.27 -1.53 5.52
CA ARG A 106 -20.43 -1.30 4.66
C ARG A 106 -20.06 -0.39 3.47
N MET A 107 -19.39 0.72 3.72
CA MET A 107 -18.95 1.63 2.64
C MET A 107 -18.01 0.92 1.65
N LEU A 108 -17.08 0.10 2.14
CA LEU A 108 -16.20 -0.69 1.26
C LEU A 108 -16.99 -1.68 0.39
N ARG A 109 -18.00 -2.33 0.96
CA ARG A 109 -18.90 -3.24 0.24
C ARG A 109 -19.74 -2.52 -0.82
N GLU A 110 -20.34 -1.38 -0.47
CA GLU A 110 -21.12 -0.57 -1.40
C GLU A 110 -20.26 -0.07 -2.56
N ALA A 111 -19.02 0.35 -2.29
CA ALA A 111 -18.05 0.68 -3.33
C ALA A 111 -17.77 -0.54 -4.24
N ALA A 112 -17.70 -1.76 -3.67
CA ALA A 112 -17.53 -2.99 -4.44
C ALA A 112 -18.71 -3.32 -5.34
N GLU A 113 -19.92 -3.16 -4.84
CA GLU A 113 -21.15 -3.38 -5.60
C GLU A 113 -21.26 -2.36 -6.75
N ARG A 114 -21.00 -1.07 -6.49
CA ARG A 114 -20.95 -0.03 -7.53
C ARG A 114 -19.97 -0.40 -8.65
N ARG A 115 -18.80 -0.94 -8.30
CA ARG A 115 -17.80 -1.41 -9.28
C ARG A 115 -18.32 -2.57 -10.12
N ILE A 116 -18.94 -3.57 -9.49
CA ILE A 116 -19.48 -4.74 -10.21
C ILE A 116 -20.58 -4.29 -11.19
N VAL A 117 -21.47 -3.41 -10.75
CA VAL A 117 -22.53 -2.85 -11.59
C VAL A 117 -21.95 -2.05 -12.76
N ALA A 118 -20.97 -1.16 -12.50
CA ALA A 118 -20.31 -0.38 -13.53
C ALA A 118 -19.58 -1.27 -14.56
N ALA A 119 -18.90 -2.31 -14.11
CA ALA A 119 -18.22 -3.27 -14.99
C ALA A 119 -19.22 -4.08 -15.85
N ARG A 120 -20.35 -4.49 -15.27
CA ARG A 120 -21.44 -5.15 -16.01
C ARG A 120 -22.03 -4.22 -17.07
N LYS A 121 -22.31 -2.96 -16.73
CA LYS A 121 -22.82 -1.97 -17.69
C LYS A 121 -21.86 -1.75 -18.86
N LYS A 122 -20.55 -1.63 -18.59
CA LYS A 122 -19.53 -1.53 -19.65
C LYS A 122 -19.53 -2.75 -20.57
N ARG A 123 -19.64 -3.97 -20.03
CA ARG A 123 -19.70 -5.19 -20.85
C ARG A 123 -20.95 -5.27 -21.72
N VAL A 124 -22.10 -4.85 -21.20
CA VAL A 124 -23.34 -4.78 -21.98
C VAL A 124 -23.21 -3.75 -23.10
N PHE A 125 -22.68 -2.56 -22.79
CA PHE A 125 -22.47 -1.52 -23.79
C PHE A 125 -21.51 -1.94 -24.91
N VAL A 126 -20.40 -2.61 -24.58
CA VAL A 126 -19.45 -3.16 -25.57
C VAL A 126 -20.07 -4.28 -26.43
N LYS A 127 -21.01 -5.07 -25.89
CA LYS A 127 -21.70 -6.12 -26.66
C LYS A 127 -22.81 -5.61 -27.58
N SER A 128 -23.35 -4.41 -27.33
CA SER A 128 -24.42 -3.81 -28.15
C SER A 128 -23.91 -2.94 -29.30
N CYS A 129 -22.59 -2.74 -29.41
CA CYS A 129 -21.94 -2.00 -30.49
C CYS A 129 -21.11 -2.89 -31.44
N GLY A 130 -21.36 -4.20 -31.42
CA GLY A 130 -20.74 -5.19 -32.32
C GLY A 130 -21.77 -5.82 -33.24
#